data_AF-X0XK63-F1
#
_entry.id   AF-X0XK63-F1
#
_cell.length_a   1.000
_cell.length_b   1.000
_cell.length_c   1.000
_cell.angle_alpha   90.00
_cell.angle_beta   90.00
_cell.angle_gamma   90.00
#
_symmetry.space_group_name_H-M   'P 1'
#
loop_
_entity.id
_entity.type
_entity.pdbx_description
1 polymer ?
#
loop_
_entity_poly.entity_id
_entity_poly.type
_entity_poly.pdbx_seq_one_letter_code
_entity_poly.pdbx_strand_id
1 'polypeptide(L)'
;PLMDKRRYVESIIAGIRIYAHPEFRLCVTMNADSSTYEIPEYIQSRLQPKIYIEFPNKIDEFKILKYNLPFVSEEMLEYCVNFLQNAHVHDEPYTVRDGINILRYYTKSRLMKEEDQDKLDKKTFEGVMIQVLEEEALKYLPGNYEEFLKKQKESISFKIFKDFDEVEDYYDKVVKKPDKD
;
A
#
# COMPACT_ATOMS: atom_id res chain seq x y z
N PRO A 1 15.14 30.95 -14.51
CA PRO A 1 14.56 29.62 -14.78
C PRO A 1 13.17 29.50 -14.16
N LEU A 2 12.28 28.75 -14.82
CA LEU A 2 10.83 28.75 -14.58
C LEU A 2 10.43 28.31 -13.17
N MET A 3 11.21 27.40 -12.59
CA MET A 3 10.99 26.82 -11.26
C MET A 3 11.52 27.70 -10.12
N ASP A 4 11.73 28.98 -10.37
CA ASP A 4 12.28 29.94 -9.40
C ASP A 4 11.49 31.25 -9.52
N LYS A 5 11.71 32.19 -8.59
CA LYS A 5 11.02 33.50 -8.51
C LYS A 5 11.10 34.32 -9.81
N ARG A 6 12.01 33.96 -10.71
CA ARG A 6 12.24 34.57 -12.01
C ARG A 6 11.11 34.35 -13.02
N ARG A 7 10.31 33.28 -12.90
CA ARG A 7 9.09 33.03 -13.73
C ARG A 7 9.29 33.15 -15.25
N TYR A 8 10.40 32.64 -15.79
CA TYR A 8 10.63 32.55 -17.24
C TYR A 8 11.43 31.30 -17.62
N VAL A 9 11.20 30.81 -18.84
CA VAL A 9 12.12 29.88 -19.53
C VAL A 9 12.97 30.66 -20.52
N GLU A 10 14.21 30.24 -20.71
CA GLU A 10 15.09 30.78 -21.73
C GLU A 10 15.80 29.63 -22.46
N SER A 11 15.95 29.78 -23.77
CA SER A 11 16.77 28.89 -24.58
C SER A 11 17.93 29.71 -25.15
N ILE A 12 19.14 29.36 -24.75
CA ILE A 12 20.37 30.02 -25.24
C ILE A 12 20.54 29.76 -26.74
N ILE A 13 20.27 28.54 -27.19
CA ILE A 13 20.39 28.12 -28.60
C ILE A 13 19.41 28.90 -29.48
N ALA A 14 18.16 29.04 -29.04
CA ALA A 14 17.14 29.74 -29.81
C ALA A 14 17.17 31.26 -29.62
N GLY A 15 17.89 31.78 -28.62
CA GLY A 15 17.91 33.21 -28.28
C GLY A 15 16.56 33.76 -27.79
N ILE A 16 15.67 32.88 -27.29
CA ILE A 16 14.29 33.23 -26.91
C ILE A 16 14.12 33.12 -25.40
N ARG A 17 13.37 34.08 -24.83
CA ARG A 17 12.87 34.06 -23.46
C ARG A 17 11.35 34.14 -23.45
N ILE A 18 10.70 33.26 -22.69
CA ILE A 18 9.25 33.22 -22.53
C ILE A 18 8.93 33.39 -21.04
N TYR A 19 8.16 34.43 -20.71
CA TYR A 19 7.68 34.67 -19.36
C TYR A 19 6.45 33.80 -19.07
N ALA A 20 6.39 33.25 -17.86
CA ALA A 20 5.25 32.49 -17.39
C ALA A 20 4.07 33.41 -17.06
N HIS A 21 2.86 32.93 -17.29
CA HIS A 21 1.64 33.63 -16.88
C HIS A 21 1.64 33.93 -15.37
N PRO A 22 1.11 35.10 -14.90
CA PRO A 22 1.09 35.46 -13.47
C PRO A 22 0.42 34.44 -12.54
N GLU A 23 -0.52 33.64 -13.05
CA GLU A 23 -1.22 32.59 -12.28
C GLU A 23 -0.72 31.17 -12.53
N PHE A 24 0.34 31.00 -13.33
CA PHE A 24 0.91 29.69 -13.60
C PHE A 24 1.41 29.02 -12.30
N ARG A 25 0.98 27.78 -12.07
CA ARG A 25 1.41 26.91 -10.97
C ARG A 25 1.90 25.59 -11.56
N LEU A 26 2.90 25.00 -10.91
CA LEU A 26 3.46 23.71 -11.28
C LEU A 26 3.33 22.75 -10.10
N CYS A 27 2.82 21.55 -10.35
CA CYS A 27 2.86 20.43 -9.42
C CYS A 27 3.63 19.29 -10.10
N VAL A 28 4.55 18.68 -9.38
CA VAL A 28 5.35 17.55 -9.86
C VAL A 28 5.14 16.40 -8.89
N THR A 29 4.86 15.22 -9.43
CA THR A 29 4.74 13.98 -8.65
C THR A 29 5.97 13.12 -8.87
N MET A 30 6.39 12.43 -7.83
CA MET A 30 7.44 11.41 -7.89
C MET A 30 6.87 10.11 -7.33
N ASN A 31 7.14 9.00 -8.00
CA ASN A 31 6.81 7.69 -7.45
C ASN A 31 7.76 7.38 -6.27
N ALA A 32 7.28 6.57 -5.33
CA ALA A 32 8.05 6.19 -4.14
C ALA A 32 9.17 5.20 -4.46
N ASP A 33 8.99 4.35 -5.49
CA ASP A 33 10.04 3.52 -6.03
C ASP A 33 10.93 4.39 -6.93
N SER A 34 12.05 4.84 -6.39
CA SER A 34 13.05 5.71 -7.02
C SER A 34 13.81 5.02 -8.17
N SER A 35 13.16 4.16 -8.93
CA SER A 35 13.78 3.09 -9.72
C SER A 35 14.39 3.53 -11.05
N THR A 36 14.33 4.81 -11.46
CA THR A 36 14.96 5.18 -12.74
C THR A 36 15.74 6.49 -12.82
N TYR A 37 15.39 7.60 -12.16
CA TYR A 37 16.23 8.81 -12.21
C TYR A 37 16.09 9.67 -10.96
N GLU A 38 17.18 9.87 -10.22
CA GLU A 38 17.22 10.86 -9.16
C GLU A 38 17.21 12.27 -9.77
N ILE A 39 16.25 13.09 -9.35
CA ILE A 39 16.20 14.49 -9.74
C ILE A 39 17.41 15.21 -9.12
N PRO A 40 18.23 15.96 -9.89
CA PRO A 40 19.34 16.71 -9.33
C PRO A 40 18.92 17.68 -8.21
N GLU A 41 19.77 17.86 -7.21
CA GLU A 41 19.47 18.68 -6.02
C GLU A 41 19.06 20.12 -6.35
N TYR A 42 19.66 20.71 -7.39
CA TYR A 42 19.34 22.07 -7.83
C TYR A 42 17.92 22.20 -8.45
N ILE A 43 17.31 21.10 -8.90
CA ILE A 43 15.90 21.06 -9.30
C ILE A 43 15.03 20.75 -8.08
N GLN A 44 15.43 19.80 -7.21
CA GLN A 44 14.65 19.46 -6.02
C GLN A 44 14.46 20.63 -5.06
N SER A 45 15.51 21.43 -4.83
CA SER A 45 15.45 22.64 -3.98
C SER A 45 14.44 23.67 -4.49
N ARG A 46 14.11 23.63 -5.79
CA ARG A 46 13.14 24.52 -6.45
C ARG A 46 11.71 23.97 -6.46
N LEU A 47 11.50 22.72 -6.07
CA LEU A 47 10.21 22.03 -6.03
C LEU A 47 9.56 22.06 -4.64
N GLN A 48 10.01 22.92 -3.73
CA GLN A 48 9.40 23.07 -2.42
C GLN A 48 8.07 23.85 -2.49
N PRO A 49 7.07 23.51 -1.66
CA PRO A 49 7.08 22.49 -0.61
C PRO A 49 6.88 21.07 -1.15
N LYS A 50 7.51 20.09 -0.50
CA LYS A 50 7.24 18.67 -0.74
C LYS A 50 6.04 18.25 0.11
N ILE A 51 5.06 17.61 -0.52
CA ILE A 51 3.87 17.06 0.14
C ILE A 51 3.97 15.54 0.04
N TYR A 52 4.02 14.88 1.19
CA TYR A 52 3.95 13.42 1.27
C TYR A 52 2.49 12.99 1.22
N ILE A 53 2.17 12.05 0.34
CA ILE A 53 0.83 11.49 0.18
C ILE A 53 0.91 10.06 0.71
N GLU A 54 0.29 9.84 1.85
CA GLU A 54 0.19 8.53 2.50
C GLU A 54 -1.17 7.88 2.19
N PHE A 55 -1.33 6.63 2.59
CA PHE A 55 -2.62 5.98 2.52
C PHE A 55 -3.64 6.67 3.46
N PRO A 56 -4.89 6.81 3.02
CA PRO A 56 -5.94 7.39 3.85
C PRO A 56 -6.24 6.52 5.08
N ASN A 57 -6.66 7.16 6.17
CA ASN A 57 -7.15 6.44 7.34
C ASN A 57 -8.48 5.71 7.03
N LYS A 58 -8.84 4.75 7.89
CA LYS A 58 -10.08 3.96 7.78
C LYS A 58 -11.35 4.77 7.50
N ILE A 59 -11.52 5.93 8.16
CA ILE A 59 -12.72 6.76 8.03
C ILE A 59 -12.75 7.40 6.64
N ASP A 60 -11.62 7.92 6.18
CA ASP A 60 -11.51 8.58 4.89
C ASP A 60 -11.57 7.57 3.74
N GLU A 61 -11.00 6.38 3.90
CA GLU A 61 -11.20 5.27 2.95
C GLU A 61 -12.66 4.91 2.77
N PHE A 62 -13.38 4.71 3.88
CA PHE A 62 -14.79 4.40 3.84
C PHE A 62 -15.58 5.48 3.09
N LYS A 63 -15.29 6.76 3.36
CA LYS A 63 -15.92 7.88 2.64
C LYS A 63 -15.58 7.88 1.15
N ILE A 64 -14.33 7.64 0.78
CA ILE A 64 -13.90 7.57 -0.62
C ILE A 64 -14.65 6.44 -1.34
N LEU A 65 -14.72 5.25 -0.73
CA LEU A 65 -15.45 4.13 -1.32
C LEU A 65 -16.94 4.42 -1.41
N LYS A 66 -17.58 4.92 -0.35
CA LYS A 66 -19.01 5.28 -0.34
C LYS A 66 -19.35 6.35 -1.37
N TYR A 67 -18.47 7.34 -1.56
CA TYR A 67 -18.65 8.38 -2.57
C TYR A 67 -18.58 7.81 -3.99
N ASN A 68 -17.67 6.88 -4.26
CA ASN A 68 -17.52 6.25 -5.58
C ASN A 68 -18.57 5.17 -5.86
N LEU A 69 -19.08 4.51 -4.82
CA LEU A 69 -19.98 3.36 -4.88
C LEU A 69 -21.16 3.55 -3.91
N PRO A 70 -22.04 4.53 -4.15
CA PRO A 70 -23.10 4.88 -3.19
C PRO A 70 -24.13 3.77 -2.99
N PHE A 71 -24.31 2.91 -3.99
CA PHE A 71 -25.25 1.79 -4.02
C PHE A 71 -24.75 0.53 -3.31
N VAL A 72 -23.48 0.47 -2.92
CA VAL A 72 -22.93 -0.70 -2.21
C VAL A 72 -23.31 -0.61 -0.73
N SER A 73 -23.68 -1.75 -0.14
CA SER A 73 -24.05 -1.85 1.27
C SER A 73 -22.87 -1.51 2.18
N GLU A 74 -23.16 -0.94 3.35
CA GLU A 74 -22.11 -0.51 4.29
C GLU A 74 -21.26 -1.69 4.78
N GLU A 75 -21.87 -2.87 4.96
CA GLU A 75 -21.16 -4.10 5.33
C GLU A 75 -20.05 -4.44 4.32
N MET A 76 -20.32 -4.34 3.02
CA MET A 76 -19.34 -4.64 1.97
C MET A 76 -18.23 -3.59 1.91
N LEU A 77 -18.59 -2.32 2.09
CA LEU A 77 -17.63 -1.22 2.16
C LEU A 77 -16.68 -1.42 3.34
N GLU A 78 -17.22 -1.67 4.54
CA GLU A 78 -16.42 -1.94 5.73
C GLU A 78 -15.53 -3.18 5.56
N TYR A 79 -16.04 -4.24 4.94
CA TYR A 79 -15.25 -5.45 4.66
C TYR A 79 -14.04 -5.14 3.77
N CYS A 80 -14.22 -4.37 2.71
CA CYS A 80 -13.14 -3.95 1.82
C CYS A 80 -12.16 -2.98 2.49
N VAL A 81 -12.66 -2.02 3.29
CA VAL A 81 -11.81 -1.10 4.06
C VAL A 81 -10.95 -1.87 5.07
N ASN A 82 -11.52 -2.84 5.78
CA ASN A 82 -10.74 -3.64 6.73
C ASN A 82 -9.61 -4.40 6.03
N PHE A 83 -9.85 -4.92 4.83
CA PHE A 83 -8.79 -5.50 3.99
C PHE A 83 -7.68 -4.50 3.65
N LEU A 84 -8.04 -3.31 3.16
CA LEU A 84 -7.07 -2.27 2.80
C LEU A 84 -6.24 -1.84 4.01
N GLN A 85 -6.89 -1.57 5.14
CA GLN A 85 -6.20 -1.20 6.39
C GLN A 85 -5.27 -2.32 6.88
N ASN A 86 -5.70 -3.58 6.82
CA ASN A 86 -4.84 -4.70 7.17
C ASN A 86 -3.61 -4.80 6.27
N ALA A 87 -3.78 -4.56 4.96
CA ALA A 87 -2.68 -4.53 4.00
C ALA A 87 -1.70 -3.37 4.26
N HIS A 88 -2.21 -2.17 4.55
CA HIS A 88 -1.38 -0.99 4.82
C HIS A 88 -0.53 -1.14 6.07
N VAL A 89 -1.00 -1.85 7.09
CA VAL A 89 -0.21 -2.19 8.28
C VAL A 89 1.03 -3.03 7.93
N HIS A 90 1.01 -3.73 6.80
CA HIS A 90 2.13 -4.54 6.30
C HIS A 90 2.85 -3.90 5.10
N ASP A 91 2.70 -2.59 4.90
CA ASP A 91 3.33 -1.81 3.82
C ASP A 91 3.03 -2.33 2.41
N GLU A 92 1.90 -3.01 2.23
CA GLU A 92 1.49 -3.55 0.94
C GLU A 92 0.92 -2.46 0.04
N PRO A 93 1.20 -2.48 -1.28
CA PRO A 93 0.88 -1.39 -2.20
C PRO A 93 -0.58 -1.36 -2.65
N TYR A 94 -1.50 -2.06 -1.97
CA TYR A 94 -2.91 -2.10 -2.35
C TYR A 94 -3.60 -0.75 -2.05
N THR A 95 -4.26 -0.19 -3.05
CA THR A 95 -4.82 1.16 -2.99
C THR A 95 -6.34 1.15 -2.87
N VAL A 96 -6.92 2.30 -2.50
CA VAL A 96 -8.39 2.51 -2.53
C VAL A 96 -8.97 2.26 -3.93
N ARG A 97 -8.20 2.49 -5.00
CA ARG A 97 -8.62 2.19 -6.37
C ARG A 97 -8.85 0.69 -6.58
N ASP A 98 -8.00 -0.14 -5.96
CA ASP A 98 -8.16 -1.59 -6.00
C ASP A 98 -9.43 -2.01 -5.26
N GLY A 99 -9.70 -1.41 -4.10
CA GLY A 99 -10.96 -1.58 -3.38
C GLY A 99 -12.19 -1.23 -4.23
N ILE A 100 -12.16 -0.09 -4.95
CA ILE A 100 -13.24 0.31 -5.88
C ILE A 100 -13.43 -0.74 -6.97
N ASN A 101 -12.35 -1.26 -7.54
CA ASN A 101 -12.42 -2.27 -8.60
C ASN A 101 -13.00 -3.58 -8.06
N ILE A 102 -12.48 -4.08 -6.93
CA ILE A 102 -12.98 -5.31 -6.27
C ILE A 102 -14.49 -5.20 -6.03
N LEU A 103 -14.94 -4.11 -5.39
CA LEU A 103 -16.35 -3.92 -5.08
C LEU A 103 -17.20 -3.81 -6.35
N ARG A 104 -16.72 -3.11 -7.38
CA ARG A 104 -17.44 -3.00 -8.65
C ARG A 104 -17.61 -4.35 -9.34
N TYR A 105 -16.56 -5.16 -9.39
CA TYR A 105 -16.62 -6.50 -9.96
C TYR A 105 -17.52 -7.42 -9.12
N TYR A 106 -17.44 -7.33 -7.80
CA TYR A 106 -18.27 -8.10 -6.88
C TYR A 106 -19.76 -7.79 -7.06
N THR A 107 -20.16 -6.52 -7.03
CA THR A 107 -21.56 -6.12 -7.23
C THR A 107 -22.05 -6.52 -8.63
N LYS A 108 -21.22 -6.39 -9.65
CA LYS A 108 -21.56 -6.86 -11.01
C LYS A 108 -21.75 -8.38 -11.06
N SER A 109 -20.91 -9.14 -10.38
CA SER A 109 -21.02 -10.61 -10.31
C SER A 109 -22.35 -11.02 -9.66
N ARG A 110 -22.74 -10.37 -8.55
CA ARG A 110 -24.01 -10.58 -7.86
C ARG A 110 -25.22 -10.31 -8.76
N LEU A 111 -25.19 -9.17 -9.46
CA LEU A 111 -26.22 -8.77 -10.42
C LEU A 111 -26.42 -9.83 -11.51
N MET A 112 -25.33 -10.39 -12.06
CA MET A 112 -25.41 -11.39 -13.12
C MET A 112 -25.92 -12.76 -12.65
N LYS A 113 -25.81 -13.05 -11.35
CA LYS A 113 -26.30 -14.30 -10.73
C LYS A 113 -27.71 -14.16 -10.13
N GLU A 114 -28.34 -12.99 -10.24
CA GLU A 114 -29.62 -12.66 -9.57
C GLU A 114 -29.59 -12.92 -8.05
N GLU A 115 -28.42 -12.70 -7.44
CA GLU A 115 -28.22 -12.86 -6.00
C GLU A 115 -28.54 -11.55 -5.25
N ASP A 116 -28.80 -11.67 -3.95
CA ASP A 116 -29.03 -10.52 -3.08
C ASP A 116 -27.79 -9.59 -3.06
N GLN A 117 -28.00 -8.32 -3.41
CA GLN A 117 -26.94 -7.32 -3.52
C GLN A 117 -26.52 -6.74 -2.17
N ASP A 118 -27.37 -6.84 -1.16
CA ASP A 118 -27.09 -6.24 0.15
C ASP A 118 -26.35 -7.20 1.07
N LYS A 119 -26.39 -8.50 0.77
CA LYS A 119 -25.76 -9.54 1.57
C LYS A 119 -24.32 -9.83 1.13
N LEU A 120 -23.39 -9.75 2.08
CA LEU A 120 -22.02 -10.19 1.87
C LEU A 120 -21.94 -11.73 1.82
N ASP A 121 -21.56 -12.30 0.68
CA ASP A 121 -21.00 -13.66 0.65
C ASP A 121 -19.51 -13.62 0.33
N LYS A 122 -18.75 -14.04 1.35
CA LYS A 122 -17.30 -13.97 1.44
C LYS A 122 -16.61 -14.80 0.36
N LYS A 123 -17.17 -15.96 -0.02
CA LYS A 123 -16.54 -16.87 -0.99
C LYS A 123 -16.52 -16.25 -2.38
N THR A 124 -17.60 -15.59 -2.78
CA THR A 124 -17.64 -14.87 -4.06
C THR A 124 -16.73 -13.63 -4.01
N PHE A 125 -16.64 -12.94 -2.86
CA PHE A 125 -15.73 -11.80 -2.70
C PHE A 125 -14.26 -12.21 -2.85
N GLU A 126 -13.85 -13.30 -2.18
CA GLU A 126 -12.50 -13.88 -2.31
C GLU A 126 -12.18 -14.23 -3.76
N GLY A 127 -13.11 -14.90 -4.47
CA GLY A 127 -12.93 -15.25 -5.88
C GLY A 127 -12.75 -14.02 -6.78
N VAL A 128 -13.49 -12.94 -6.54
CA VAL A 128 -13.31 -11.67 -7.27
C VAL A 128 -11.97 -11.02 -6.91
N MET A 129 -11.57 -11.09 -5.66
CA MET A 129 -10.32 -10.48 -5.21
C MET A 129 -9.10 -11.14 -5.87
N ILE A 130 -9.10 -12.48 -6.00
CA ILE A 130 -8.06 -13.21 -6.75
C ILE A 130 -8.01 -12.77 -8.22
N GLN A 131 -9.15 -12.44 -8.83
CA GLN A 131 -9.20 -12.00 -10.23
C GLN A 131 -8.71 -10.57 -10.44
N VAL A 132 -8.89 -9.69 -9.46
CA VAL A 132 -8.51 -8.27 -9.54
C VAL A 132 -7.07 -8.05 -9.07
N LEU A 133 -6.68 -8.78 -8.03
CA LEU A 133 -5.35 -8.73 -7.41
C LEU A 133 -4.66 -10.08 -7.65
N GLU A 134 -4.32 -10.78 -6.58
CA GLU A 134 -3.62 -12.06 -6.57
C GLU A 134 -4.02 -12.86 -5.34
N GLU A 135 -3.64 -14.14 -5.30
CA GLU A 135 -3.99 -15.05 -4.20
C GLU A 135 -3.37 -14.61 -2.87
N GLU A 136 -2.17 -14.00 -2.90
CA GLU A 136 -1.51 -13.52 -1.69
C GLU A 136 -2.32 -12.46 -0.95
N ALA A 137 -3.09 -11.63 -1.66
CA ALA A 137 -3.91 -10.59 -1.05
C ALA A 137 -4.96 -11.16 -0.08
N LEU A 138 -5.37 -12.44 -0.24
CA LEU A 138 -6.33 -13.10 0.64
C LEU A 138 -5.89 -13.16 2.10
N LYS A 139 -4.57 -13.08 2.37
CA LYS A 139 -4.04 -13.08 3.75
C LYS A 139 -4.49 -11.89 4.58
N TYR A 140 -4.86 -10.78 3.93
CA TYR A 140 -5.28 -9.53 4.59
C TYR A 140 -6.79 -9.40 4.79
N LEU A 141 -7.59 -10.34 4.28
CA LEU A 141 -9.03 -10.33 4.51
C LEU A 141 -9.34 -10.56 6.00
N PRO A 142 -10.39 -9.92 6.57
CA PRO A 142 -10.69 -10.03 8.00
C PRO A 142 -10.80 -11.46 8.54
N GLY A 143 -11.26 -12.43 7.75
CA GLY A 143 -11.33 -13.83 8.17
C GLY A 143 -9.99 -14.55 8.22
N ASN A 144 -9.09 -14.24 7.28
CA ASN A 144 -7.80 -14.93 7.12
C ASN A 144 -6.68 -14.22 7.89
N TYR A 145 -6.88 -12.93 8.21
CA TYR A 145 -5.89 -12.08 8.83
C TYR A 145 -5.50 -12.57 10.23
N GLU A 146 -6.45 -13.06 11.02
CA GLU A 146 -6.16 -13.62 12.35
C GLU A 146 -5.26 -14.85 12.27
N GLU A 147 -5.50 -15.74 11.29
CA GLU A 147 -4.67 -16.92 11.06
C GLU A 147 -3.28 -16.53 10.55
N PHE A 148 -3.21 -15.53 9.66
CA PHE A 148 -1.96 -14.97 9.18
C PHE A 148 -1.09 -14.43 10.34
N LEU A 149 -1.69 -13.64 11.24
CA LEU A 149 -1.00 -13.11 12.42
C LEU A 149 -0.53 -14.22 13.37
N LYS A 150 -1.31 -15.29 13.56
CA LYS A 150 -0.90 -16.44 14.38
C LYS A 150 0.30 -17.16 13.78
N LYS A 151 0.26 -17.48 12.48
CA LYS A 151 1.38 -18.12 11.77
C LYS A 151 2.64 -17.26 11.79
N GLN A 152 2.50 -15.93 11.68
CA GLN A 152 3.63 -15.02 11.77
C GLN A 152 4.27 -15.05 13.16
N LYS A 153 3.46 -15.01 14.24
CA LYS A 153 3.94 -15.13 15.62
C LYS A 153 4.61 -16.46 15.91
N GLU A 154 4.02 -17.57 15.45
CA GLU A 154 4.60 -18.91 15.60
C GLU A 154 5.95 -19.02 14.86
N SER A 155 6.04 -18.47 13.65
CA SER A 155 7.30 -18.42 12.88
C SER A 155 8.37 -17.59 13.57
N ILE A 156 8.01 -16.42 14.11
CA ILE A 156 8.94 -15.57 14.88
C ILE A 156 9.39 -16.30 16.14
N SER A 157 8.46 -16.88 16.89
CA SER A 157 8.78 -17.66 18.10
C SER A 157 9.70 -18.83 17.77
N PHE A 158 9.43 -19.57 16.70
CA PHE A 158 10.25 -20.70 16.27
C PHE A 158 11.66 -20.27 15.84
N LYS A 159 11.80 -19.15 15.11
CA LYS A 159 13.12 -18.58 14.79
C LYS A 159 13.90 -18.21 16.03
N ILE A 160 13.25 -17.53 16.98
CA ILE A 160 13.88 -17.15 18.25
C ILE A 160 14.35 -18.40 19.00
N PHE A 161 13.51 -19.43 19.14
CA PHE A 161 13.90 -20.69 19.80
C PHE A 161 15.06 -21.39 19.09
N LYS A 162 15.06 -21.43 17.75
CA LYS A 162 16.15 -22.02 16.98
C LYS A 162 17.47 -21.25 17.16
N ASP A 163 17.41 -19.92 17.18
CA ASP A 163 18.59 -19.08 17.43
C ASP A 163 19.12 -19.30 18.85
N PHE A 164 18.24 -19.52 19.85
CA PHE A 164 18.64 -19.90 21.21
C PHE A 164 19.31 -21.28 21.28
N ASP A 165 18.73 -22.29 20.63
CA ASP A 165 19.30 -23.64 20.57
C ASP A 165 20.69 -23.62 19.92
N GLU A 166 20.88 -22.89 18.82
CA GLU A 166 22.18 -22.73 18.15
C GLU A 166 23.23 -22.04 19.03
N VAL A 167 22.82 -21.06 19.85
CA VAL A 167 23.71 -20.39 20.82
C VAL A 167 24.06 -21.33 21.98
N GLU A 168 23.11 -22.09 22.52
CA GLU A 168 23.36 -23.06 23.61
C GLU A 168 24.30 -24.19 23.13
N ASP A 169 24.11 -24.69 21.92
CA ASP A 169 24.98 -25.68 21.28
C ASP A 169 26.42 -25.16 21.08
N TYR A 170 26.58 -23.86 20.81
CA TYR A 170 27.89 -23.21 20.74
C TYR A 170 28.53 -23.07 22.12
N TYR A 171 27.77 -22.64 23.13
CA TYR A 171 28.24 -22.51 24.52
C TYR A 171 28.70 -23.85 25.10
N ASP A 172 27.94 -24.93 24.90
CA ASP A 172 28.31 -26.26 25.39
C ASP A 172 29.55 -26.83 24.68
N LYS A 173 29.75 -26.53 23.38
CA LYS A 173 30.94 -26.97 22.62
C LYS A 173 32.21 -26.19 22.96
N VAL A 174 32.09 -24.91 23.30
CA VAL A 174 33.26 -24.00 23.44
C VAL A 174 33.61 -23.72 24.90
N VAL A 175 32.61 -23.63 25.79
CA VAL A 175 32.80 -23.18 27.18
C VAL A 175 32.81 -24.34 28.16
N LYS A 176 32.01 -25.39 27.96
CA LYS A 176 32.05 -26.62 28.78
C LYS A 176 33.00 -27.66 28.19
N LYS A 177 34.31 -27.40 28.23
CA LYS A 177 35.25 -28.54 28.31
C LYS A 177 35.19 -29.11 29.73
N PRO A 178 35.11 -30.44 29.91
CA PRO A 178 35.17 -31.03 31.23
C PRO A 178 36.56 -30.74 31.81
N ASP A 179 36.59 -30.19 33.03
CA ASP A 179 37.77 -30.23 33.87
C ASP A 179 38.21 -31.69 33.96
N LYS A 180 39.29 -32.01 33.25
CA LYS A 180 39.96 -33.30 33.35
C LYS A 180 41.16 -33.12 34.26
N ASP A 181 40.96 -33.58 35.49
CA ASP A 181 42.01 -34.08 36.39
C ASP A 181 42.93 -35.10 35.71
#